data_AF-A0A9D9C0N8-F1
#
_entry.id   AF-A0A9D9C0N8-F1
#
_cell.length_a   1.000
_cell.length_b   1.000
_cell.length_c   1.000
_cell.angle_alpha   90.00
_cell.angle_beta   90.00
_cell.angle_gamma   90.00
#
_symmetry.space_group_name_H-M   'P 1'
#
loop_
_entity.id
_entity.type
_entity.pdbx_description
1 polymer ?
#
loop_
_entity_poly.entity_id
_entity_poly.type
_entity_poly.pdbx_seq_one_letter_code
_entity_poly.pdbx_strand_id
1 'polypeptide(L)'
;MTTNLSELLQRLLRKSELLAERYSTLKAKSDDLQSRNEVLTEENSKLKAELEKMRIENEYLKVSHKIAPTAEDVKASQALITELVRNIDKCISQLNE
;
A
#
# COMPACT_ATOMS: atom_id res chain seq x y z
N MET A 1 -58.44 -26.97 -34.83
CA MET A 1 -57.53 -27.51 -33.78
C MET A 1 -56.04 -27.27 -34.08
N THR A 2 -55.62 -27.20 -35.35
CA THR A 2 -54.22 -26.93 -35.76
C THR A 2 -53.73 -25.49 -35.50
N THR A 3 -54.63 -24.50 -35.48
CA THR A 3 -54.31 -23.09 -35.17
C THR A 3 -53.75 -22.89 -33.76
N ASN A 4 -54.26 -23.63 -32.79
CA ASN A 4 -53.88 -23.47 -31.37
C ASN A 4 -52.45 -23.97 -31.10
N LEU A 5 -52.03 -25.04 -31.79
CA LEU A 5 -50.67 -25.56 -31.68
C LEU A 5 -49.64 -24.63 -32.34
N SER A 6 -49.97 -24.07 -33.51
CA SER A 6 -49.10 -23.11 -34.21
C SER A 6 -48.89 -21.84 -33.38
N GLU A 7 -49.95 -21.31 -32.78
CA GLU A 7 -49.88 -20.13 -31.90
C GLU A 7 -49.07 -20.40 -30.63
N LEU A 8 -49.22 -21.58 -30.03
CA LEU A 8 -48.44 -22.00 -28.86
C LEU A 8 -46.94 -22.13 -29.19
N LEU A 9 -46.62 -22.70 -30.35
CA LEU A 9 -45.23 -22.79 -30.85
C LEU A 9 -44.63 -21.40 -31.09
N GLN A 10 -45.37 -20.46 -31.70
CA GLN A 10 -44.90 -19.09 -31.88
C GLN A 10 -44.64 -18.37 -30.55
N ARG A 11 -45.53 -18.56 -29.56
CA ARG A 11 -45.33 -18.00 -28.22
C ARG A 11 -44.12 -18.59 -27.52
N LEU A 12 -43.87 -19.89 -27.69
CA LEU A 12 -42.72 -20.57 -27.12
C LEU A 12 -41.42 -20.10 -27.77
N LEU A 13 -41.41 -19.95 -29.10
CA LEU A 13 -40.27 -19.42 -29.85
C LEU A 13 -39.88 -18.03 -29.35
N ARG A 14 -40.85 -17.10 -29.29
CA ARG A 14 -40.63 -15.72 -28.79
C ARG A 14 -40.09 -15.70 -27.36
N LYS A 15 -40.62 -16.55 -26.49
CA LYS A 15 -40.12 -16.66 -25.10
C LYS A 15 -38.70 -17.20 -25.06
N SER A 16 -38.36 -18.16 -25.91
CA SER A 16 -37.02 -18.73 -25.99
C SER A 16 -36.01 -17.71 -26.51
N GLU A 17 -36.38 -16.93 -27.53
CA GLU A 17 -35.57 -15.84 -28.07
C GLU A 17 -35.30 -14.78 -26.99
N LEU A 18 -36.35 -14.32 -26.30
CA LEU A 18 -36.21 -13.36 -25.21
C LEU A 18 -35.32 -13.89 -24.08
N LEU A 19 -35.44 -15.18 -23.76
CA LEU A 19 -34.60 -15.80 -22.73
C LEU A 19 -33.14 -15.86 -23.17
N ALA A 20 -32.88 -16.22 -24.43
CA ALA A 20 -31.53 -16.25 -24.98
C ALA A 20 -30.87 -14.86 -24.98
N GLU A 21 -31.62 -13.82 -25.38
CA GLU A 21 -31.15 -12.44 -25.35
C GLU A 21 -30.82 -11.96 -23.92
N ARG A 22 -31.71 -12.24 -22.96
CA ARG A 22 -31.49 -11.93 -21.55
C ARG A 22 -30.28 -12.65 -20.98
N TYR A 23 -30.12 -13.94 -21.30
CA TYR A 23 -28.98 -14.72 -20.87
C TYR A 23 -27.67 -14.15 -21.44
N SER A 24 -27.64 -13.83 -22.74
CA SER A 24 -26.47 -13.22 -23.38
C SER A 24 -26.09 -11.89 -22.72
N THR A 25 -27.09 -11.04 -22.44
CA THR A 25 -26.88 -9.75 -21.78
C THR A 25 -26.34 -9.93 -20.37
N LEU A 26 -26.92 -10.86 -19.59
CA LEU A 26 -26.50 -11.12 -18.22
C LEU A 26 -25.09 -11.71 -18.18
N LYS A 27 -24.76 -12.59 -19.12
CA LYS A 27 -23.42 -13.17 -19.26
C LYS A 27 -22.40 -12.09 -19.55
N ALA A 28 -22.64 -11.23 -20.55
CA ALA A 28 -21.75 -10.12 -20.86
C ALA A 28 -21.52 -9.19 -19.66
N LYS A 29 -22.57 -8.89 -18.89
CA LYS A 29 -22.45 -8.09 -17.65
C LYS A 29 -21.67 -8.82 -16.55
N SER A 30 -21.85 -10.13 -16.42
CA SER A 30 -21.09 -10.95 -15.47
C SER A 30 -19.59 -10.94 -15.81
N ASP A 31 -19.26 -11.10 -17.09
CA ASP A 31 -17.89 -11.11 -17.57
C ASP A 31 -17.21 -9.73 -17.37
N ASP A 32 -17.92 -8.64 -17.65
CA ASP A 32 -17.45 -7.26 -17.36
C ASP A 32 -17.18 -7.05 -15.86
N LEU A 33 -18.15 -7.42 -15.02
CA LEU A 33 -18.02 -7.27 -13.57
C LEU A 33 -16.86 -8.10 -13.02
N GLN A 34 -16.65 -9.31 -13.55
CA GLN A 34 -15.53 -10.16 -13.15
C GLN A 34 -14.19 -9.54 -13.55
N SER A 35 -14.06 -9.06 -14.78
CA SER A 35 -12.84 -8.36 -15.23
C SER A 35 -12.53 -7.13 -14.38
N ARG A 36 -13.54 -6.31 -14.06
CA ARG A 36 -13.37 -5.15 -13.18
C ARG A 36 -12.97 -5.55 -11.76
N ASN A 37 -13.50 -6.65 -11.25
CA ASN A 37 -13.15 -7.15 -9.93
C ASN A 37 -11.68 -7.61 -9.88
N GLU A 38 -11.20 -8.29 -10.92
CA GLU A 38 -9.80 -8.70 -11.03
C GLU A 38 -8.86 -7.48 -11.04
N VAL A 39 -9.17 -6.46 -11.84
CA VAL A 39 -8.39 -5.20 -11.89
C VAL A 39 -8.37 -4.52 -10.52
N LEU A 40 -9.53 -4.33 -9.90
CA LEU A 40 -9.62 -3.69 -8.57
C LEU A 40 -8.90 -4.48 -7.49
N THR A 41 -8.90 -5.82 -7.59
CA THR A 41 -8.19 -6.69 -6.64
C THR A 41 -6.67 -6.53 -6.80
N GLU A 42 -6.18 -6.44 -8.03
CA GLU A 42 -4.76 -6.20 -8.30
C GLU A 42 -4.32 -4.81 -7.82
N GLU A 43 -5.11 -3.76 -8.10
CA GLU A 43 -4.86 -2.40 -7.60
C GLU A 43 -4.83 -2.36 -6.07
N ASN A 44 -5.77 -3.03 -5.40
CA ASN A 44 -5.83 -3.09 -3.94
C ASN A 44 -4.59 -3.79 -3.37
N SER A 45 -4.11 -4.86 -4.02
CA SER A 45 -2.87 -5.54 -3.63
C SER A 45 -1.65 -4.61 -3.75
N LYS A 46 -1.53 -3.87 -4.86
CA LYS A 46 -0.45 -2.89 -5.08
C LYS A 46 -0.47 -1.79 -4.01
N LEU A 47 -1.64 -1.19 -3.78
CA LEU A 47 -1.80 -0.12 -2.79
C LEU A 47 -1.47 -0.61 -1.36
N LYS A 48 -1.84 -1.84 -1.00
CA LYS A 48 -1.45 -2.43 0.29
C LYS A 48 0.06 -2.60 0.43
N ALA A 49 0.73 -3.04 -0.63
CA ALA A 49 2.19 -3.18 -0.62
C ALA A 49 2.89 -1.81 -0.49
N GLU A 50 2.40 -0.80 -1.20
CA GLU A 50 2.90 0.58 -1.08
C GLU A 50 2.67 1.17 0.31
N LEU A 51 1.49 0.96 0.89
CA LEU A 51 1.17 1.42 2.24
C LEU A 51 2.11 0.79 3.27
N GLU A 52 2.37 -0.52 3.17
CA GLU A 52 3.30 -1.19 4.09
C GLU A 52 4.73 -0.67 3.93
N LYS A 53 5.18 -0.44 2.68
CA LYS A 53 6.48 0.18 2.42
C LYS A 53 6.58 1.57 3.07
N MET A 54 5.58 2.41 2.87
CA MET A 54 5.52 3.76 3.46
C MET A 54 5.47 3.71 4.99
N ARG A 55 4.80 2.70 5.57
CA ARG A 55 4.75 2.48 7.03
C ARG A 55 6.14 2.17 7.58
N ILE A 56 6.87 1.27 6.91
CA ILE A 56 8.26 0.92 7.28
C ILE A 56 9.18 2.14 7.15
N GLU A 57 9.08 2.90 6.06
CA GLU A 57 9.87 4.13 5.87
C GLU A 57 9.57 5.17 6.97
N ASN A 58 8.30 5.34 7.33
CA ASN A 58 7.90 6.25 8.40
C ASN A 58 8.44 5.80 9.77
N GLU A 59 8.39 4.50 10.05
CA GLU A 59 8.94 3.92 11.27
C GLU A 59 10.46 4.10 11.34
N TYR A 60 11.16 3.84 10.24
CA TYR A 60 12.59 4.09 10.11
C TYR A 60 12.93 5.56 10.38
N LEU A 61 12.21 6.50 9.76
CA LEU A 61 12.43 7.94 9.98
C LEU A 61 12.15 8.36 11.43
N LYS A 62 11.11 7.80 12.06
CA LYS A 62 10.82 8.06 13.49
C LYS A 62 11.93 7.54 14.39
N VAL A 63 12.46 6.35 14.13
CA VAL A 63 13.57 5.77 14.88
C VAL A 63 14.84 6.56 14.64
N SER A 64 15.17 6.88 13.39
CA SER A 64 16.31 7.73 13.02
C SER A 64 16.24 9.09 13.69
N HIS A 65 15.08 9.74 13.73
CA HIS A 65 14.91 11.02 14.39
C HIS A 65 15.08 10.95 15.90
N LYS A 66 14.70 9.84 16.54
CA LYS A 66 14.92 9.61 17.98
C LYS A 66 16.37 9.25 18.33
N ILE A 67 17.10 8.63 17.39
CA ILE A 67 18.51 8.23 17.56
C ILE A 67 19.46 9.36 17.10
N ALA A 68 18.97 10.32 16.32
CA ALA A 68 19.76 11.47 15.89
C ALA A 68 20.23 12.26 17.12
N PRO A 69 21.55 12.46 17.29
CA PRO A 69 22.08 13.22 18.42
C PRO A 69 21.47 14.61 18.43
N THR A 70 20.92 15.01 19.58
CA THR A 70 20.35 16.33 19.75
C THR A 70 21.45 17.38 19.80
N ALA A 71 21.12 18.65 19.57
CA ALA A 71 22.08 19.75 19.70
C ALA A 71 22.69 19.83 21.12
N GLU A 72 21.97 19.34 22.13
CA GLU A 72 22.48 19.20 23.51
C GLU A 72 23.49 18.06 23.64
N ASP A 73 23.25 16.90 23.03
CA ASP A 73 24.20 15.77 23.03
C ASP A 73 25.54 16.16 22.38
N VAL A 74 25.48 16.95 21.30
CA VAL A 74 26.67 17.49 20.63
C VAL A 74 27.42 18.47 21.53
N LYS A 75 26.72 19.38 22.22
CA LYS A 75 27.33 20.32 23.17
C LYS A 75 27.96 19.61 24.36
N ALA A 76 27.28 18.61 24.92
CA ALA A 76 27.80 17.79 26.03
C ALA A 76 29.08 17.06 25.61
N SER A 77 29.08 16.46 24.41
CA SER A 77 30.27 15.80 23.86
C SER A 77 31.44 16.78 23.64
N GLN A 78 31.16 17.99 23.13
CA GLN A 78 32.18 19.04 22.96
C GLN A 78 32.76 19.50 24.30
N ALA A 79 31.93 19.67 25.33
CA ALA A 79 32.38 20.05 26.66
C ALA A 79 33.33 18.99 27.26
N LEU A 80 32.96 17.72 27.12
CA LEU A 80 33.73 16.59 27.63
C LEU A 80 35.09 16.45 26.90
N ILE A 81 35.10 16.63 25.57
CA ILE A 81 36.35 16.67 24.79
C ILE A 81 37.23 17.84 25.24
N THR A 82 36.65 19.03 25.46
CA THR A 82 37.39 20.22 25.88
C THR A 82 38.03 20.03 27.26
N GLU A 83 37.33 19.38 28.19
CA GLU A 83 37.87 19.04 29.49
C GLU A 83 39.03 18.04 29.40
N LEU A 84 38.89 17.00 28.56
CA LEU A 84 39.95 16.03 28.31
C LEU A 84 41.21 16.68 27.73
N VAL A 85 41.06 17.56 26.74
CA VAL A 85 42.18 18.31 26.16
C VAL A 85 42.88 19.17 27.21
N ARG A 86 42.11 19.89 28.05
CA ARG A 86 42.70 20.67 29.15
C ARG A 86 43.45 19.82 30.16
N ASN A 87 42.94 18.63 30.50
CA ASN A 87 43.62 17.73 31.42
C ASN A 87 44.92 17.18 30.81
N ILE A 88 44.92 16.90 29.50
CA ILE A 88 46.14 16.53 28.77
C ILE A 88 47.15 17.68 28.80
N ASP A 89 46.75 18.91 28.48
CA ASP A 89 47.62 20.09 28.52
C ASP A 89 48.21 20.32 29.91
N LYS A 90 47.42 20.09 30.96
CA LYS A 90 47.86 20.19 32.36
C LYS A 90 48.89 19.11 32.72
N CYS A 91 48.66 17.86 32.29
CA CYS A 91 49.64 16.78 32.45
C CYS A 91 50.93 17.06 31.67
N ILE A 92 50.84 17.57 30.44
CA ILE A 92 52.02 17.94 29.64
C ILE A 92 52.82 19.05 30.34
N SER A 93 52.12 20.05 30.89
CA SER A 93 52.78 21.15 31.62
C SER A 93 53.50 20.63 32.87
N GLN A 94 52.90 19.69 33.60
CA GLN A 94 53.51 19.04 34.76
C GLN A 94 54.69 18.11 34.41
N LEU A 95 54.80 17.65 33.16
CA LEU A 95 55.93 16.84 32.68
C LEU A 95 57.09 17.68 32.13
N ASN A 96 56.84 18.96 31.83
CA ASN A 96 57.82 19.90 31.29
C ASN A 96 58.42 20.84 32.35
N GLU A 97 57.94 20.78 33.61
CA GLU A 97 58.58 21.32 34.82
C GLU A 97 59.39 20.23 35.53
#